data_AF-A0A8J6GNF5-F1
#
_entry.id   AF-A0A8J6GNF5-F1
#
_cell.length_a   1.000
_cell.length_b   1.000
_cell.length_c   1.000
_cell.angle_alpha   90.00
_cell.angle_beta   90.00
_cell.angle_gamma   90.00
#
_symmetry.space_group_name_H-M   'P 1'
#
loop_
_entity.id
_entity.type
_entity.pdbx_description
1 polymer ?
#
loop_
_entity_poly.entity_id
_entity_poly.type
_entity_poly.pdbx_seq_one_letter_code
_entity_poly.pdbx_strand_id
1 'polypeptide(L)' 'MADAGPNTNGFQFFIYTSKTEWLDGKHVVFGNVKEGMNIVEAMERFGSRNGKTSKKITSSDCGQL' A
#
# COMPACT_ATOMS: atom_id res chain seq x y z
N MET A 1 -6.93 -3.53 -2.39
CA MET A 1 -6.10 -4.72 -2.64
C MET A 1 -5.46 -4.57 -3.99
N ALA A 2 -4.22 -5.04 -4.14
CA ALA A 2 -3.61 -5.12 -5.47
C ALA A 2 -4.13 -6.37 -6.19
N ASP A 3 -4.43 -6.21 -7.46
CA ASP A 3 -4.98 -7.25 -8.31
C ASP A 3 -4.50 -7.06 -9.76
N ALA A 4 -4.77 -8.05 -10.61
CA ALA A 4 -4.54 -8.03 -12.05
C ALA A 4 -5.89 -7.93 -12.82
N GLY A 5 -6.91 -7.32 -12.21
CA GLY A 5 -8.28 -7.26 -12.73
C GLY A 5 -9.31 -7.95 -11.83
N PRO A 6 -10.59 -7.95 -12.25
CA PRO A 6 -11.69 -8.43 -11.42
C PRO A 6 -11.46 -9.85 -10.88
N ASN A 7 -11.70 -10.04 -9.58
CA ASN A 7 -11.58 -11.33 -8.89
C ASN A 7 -10.18 -11.98 -8.89
N THR A 8 -9.12 -11.18 -8.99
CA THR A 8 -7.72 -11.67 -8.94
C THR A 8 -6.96 -11.21 -7.68
N ASN A 9 -7.68 -10.93 -6.60
CA ASN A 9 -7.08 -10.56 -5.32
C ASN A 9 -6.20 -11.71 -4.78
N GLY A 10 -4.98 -11.38 -4.37
CA GLY A 10 -4.07 -12.27 -3.65
C GLY A 10 -3.74 -11.71 -2.26
N PHE A 11 -2.47 -11.84 -1.86
CA PHE A 11 -1.96 -11.28 -0.60
C PHE A 11 -1.40 -9.85 -0.75
N GLN A 12 -1.25 -9.36 -1.98
CA GLN A 12 -0.65 -8.06 -2.23
C GLN A 12 -1.62 -6.93 -1.88
N PHE A 13 -1.14 -5.94 -1.14
CA PHE A 13 -1.90 -4.76 -0.75
C PHE A 13 -1.08 -3.50 -0.97
N PHE A 14 -1.75 -2.35 -0.90
CA PHE A 14 -1.13 -1.03 -0.95
C PHE A 14 -1.81 -0.12 0.07
N ILE A 15 -1.12 0.95 0.46
CA ILE A 15 -1.63 2.01 1.32
C ILE A 15 -1.69 3.28 0.48
N TYR A 16 -2.80 4.00 0.52
CA TYR A 16 -2.92 5.28 -0.15
C TYR A 16 -2.19 6.37 0.65
N THR A 17 -1.34 7.15 -0.03
CA THR A 17 -0.68 8.35 0.51
C THR A 17 -1.36 9.65 0.04
N SER A 18 -2.39 9.53 -0.80
CA SER A 18 -3.19 10.63 -1.35
C SER A 18 -4.58 10.11 -1.75
N LYS A 19 -5.52 11.02 -2.07
CA LYS A 19 -6.85 10.62 -2.54
C LYS A 19 -6.77 10.00 -3.94
N THR A 20 -7.36 8.81 -4.14
CA THR A 20 -7.27 8.04 -5.39
C THR A 20 -8.64 7.60 -5.90
N GLU A 21 -9.54 8.55 -6.15
CA GLU A 21 -10.95 8.27 -6.56
C GLU A 21 -11.04 7.43 -7.85
N TRP A 22 -10.04 7.50 -8.73
CA TRP A 22 -10.00 6.72 -9.98
C TRP A 22 -9.84 5.21 -9.77
N LEU A 23 -9.58 4.76 -8.55
CA LEU A 23 -9.47 3.37 -8.13
C LEU A 23 -10.77 2.82 -7.53
N ASP A 24 -11.77 3.68 -7.30
CA ASP A 24 -13.05 3.27 -6.73
C ASP A 24 -13.75 2.24 -7.64
N GLY A 25 -14.28 1.19 -7.04
CA GLY A 25 -14.90 0.06 -7.74
C GLY A 25 -13.93 -0.87 -8.48
N LYS A 26 -12.64 -0.50 -8.61
CA LYS A 26 -11.60 -1.36 -9.23
C LYS A 26 -10.84 -2.18 -8.21
N HIS A 27 -10.53 -1.58 -7.06
CA HIS A 27 -9.81 -2.24 -5.98
C HIS A 27 -10.63 -2.24 -4.69
N VAL A 28 -10.58 -3.36 -3.97
CA VAL A 28 -11.30 -3.49 -2.69
C VAL A 28 -10.54 -2.79 -1.57
N VAL A 29 -11.18 -1.84 -0.89
CA VAL A 29 -10.70 -1.24 0.37
C VAL A 29 -11.18 -2.09 1.54
N PHE A 30 -10.26 -2.48 2.43
CA PHE A 30 -10.55 -3.41 3.53
C PHE A 30 -10.12 -2.90 4.92
N GLY A 31 -9.53 -1.70 5.00
CA GLY A 31 -9.09 -1.09 6.25
C GLY A 31 -8.37 0.24 6.05
N ASN A 32 -7.96 0.86 7.15
CA ASN A 32 -7.19 2.10 7.15
C ASN A 32 -6.05 2.03 8.19
N VAL A 33 -4.99 2.79 7.96
CA VAL A 33 -3.92 2.98 8.94
C VAL A 33 -4.47 3.81 10.09
N LYS A 34 -4.48 3.24 11.31
CA LYS A 34 -4.92 3.95 12.52
C LYS A 34 -3.76 4.74 13.16
N GLU A 35 -2.57 4.15 13.17
CA GLU A 35 -1.35 4.70 13.77
C GLU A 35 -0.15 4.46 12.85
N GLY A 36 0.87 5.33 12.89
CA GLY A 36 2.11 5.15 12.13
C GLY A 36 2.09 5.66 10.69
N MET A 37 1.18 6.56 10.31
CA MET A 37 1.15 7.12 8.94
C MET A 37 2.45 7.87 8.57
N ASN A 38 3.12 8.48 9.54
CA ASN A 38 4.45 9.09 9.36
C ASN A 38 5.52 8.08 8.90
N ILE A 39 5.39 6.80 9.27
CA ILE A 39 6.28 5.73 8.81
C ILE A 39 5.98 5.41 7.34
N VAL A 40 4.70 5.35 6.96
CA VAL A 40 4.28 5.16 5.57
C VAL A 40 4.81 6.28 4.67
N GLU A 41 4.69 7.53 5.11
CA GLU A 41 5.24 8.70 4.40
C GLU A 41 6.77 8.65 4.30
N ALA A 42 7.46 8.17 5.34
CA ALA A 42 8.91 7.97 5.30
C ALA A 42 9.30 6.88 4.30
N MET A 43 8.52 5.79 4.20
CA MET A 43 8.71 4.73 3.19
C MET A 43 8.51 5.26 1.76
N GLU A 44 7.48 6.09 1.55
CA GLU A 44 7.16 6.69 0.25
C GLU A 44 8.32 7.52 -0.32
N ARG A 45 9.07 8.23 0.53
CA ARG A 45 10.25 9.02 0.11
C ARG A 45 11.37 8.20 -0.52
N PHE A 46 11.40 6.89 -0.28
CA PHE A 46 12.36 5.98 -0.94
C PHE A 46 11.87 5.49 -2.31
N GLY A 47 10.61 5.74 -2.66
CA GLY A 47 10.02 5.39 -3.95
C GLY A 47 10.55 6.24 -5.11
N SER A 48 10.13 5.88 -6.31
CA SER A 48 10.40 6.65 -7.52
C SER A 48 9.22 6.54 -8.49
N ARG A 49 9.23 7.34 -9.55
CA ARG A 49 8.10 7.42 -10.50
C ARG A 49 7.76 6.08 -11.17
N ASN A 50 8.72 5.16 -11.30
CA ASN A 50 8.48 3.84 -11.88
C ASN A 50 8.20 2.75 -10.82
N GLY A 51 8.01 3.13 -9.56
CA GLY A 51 7.75 2.23 -8.45
C GLY A 51 8.99 1.54 -7.86
N LYS A 52 10.18 1.68 -8.47
CA LYS A 52 11.41 1.12 -7.90
C LYS A 52 11.84 1.90 -6.67
N THR A 53 12.12 1.19 -5.58
CA THR A 53 12.66 1.82 -4.37
C THR A 53 14.17 1.98 -4.45
N SER A 54 14.67 3.08 -3.89
CA SER A 54 16.11 3.38 -3.73
C SER A 54 16.76 2.57 -2.60
N LYS A 55 15.97 2.10 -1.64
CA LYS A 55 16.39 1.21 -0.56
C LYS A 55 15.46 0.02 -0.45
N LYS A 56 15.97 -1.08 0.13
CA LYS A 56 15.15 -2.25 0.45
C LYS A 56 14.24 -1.89 1.63
N ILE A 57 12.93 -2.06 1.45
CA ILE A 57 11.92 -1.85 2.48
C ILE A 57 11.32 -3.22 2.82
N THR A 58 11.36 -3.60 4.09
CA THR A 58 10.91 -4.92 4.56
C THR A 58 10.11 -4.78 5.84
N SER A 59 9.05 -5.57 5.98
CA SER A 59 8.41 -5.80 7.28
C SER A 59 9.31 -6.72 8.09
N SER A 60 9.84 -6.23 9.20
CA SER A 60 10.71 -7.03 10.08
C SER A 60 9.93 -7.96 11.00
N ASP A 61 8.72 -7.54 11.39
CA ASP A 61 7.81 -8.29 12.26
C ASP A 61 6.35 -7.84 11.99
N CYS A 62 5.37 -8.70 12.23
CA CYS A 62 3.94 -8.40 12.07
C CYS A 62 3.07 -9.37 12.90
N GLY A 63 1.92 -8.88 13.38
CA GLY A 63 0.98 -9.67 14.16
C GLY A 63 -0.34 -8.96 14.42
N GLN A 64 -1.21 -9.63 15.18
CA GLN A 64 -2.46 -9.06 15.67
C GLN A 64 -2.26 -8.55 17.11
N LEU A 65 -2.84 -7.39 17.43
CA LEU A 65 -2.92 -6.85 18.79
C LEU A 65 -3.99 -7.55 19.62
#